data_AF-A0A0S6X6C9-F1
#
_entry.id   AF-A0A0S6X6C9-F1
#
_cell.length_a   1.000
_cell.length_b   1.000
_cell.length_c   1.000
_cell.angle_alpha   90.00
_cell.angle_beta   90.00
_cell.angle_gamma   90.00
#
_symmetry.space_group_name_H-M   'P 1'
#
loop_
_entity.id
_entity.type
_entity.pdbx_description
1 polymer ?
#
loop_
_entity_poly.entity_id
_entity_poly.type
_entity_poly.pdbx_seq_one_letter_code
_entity_poly.pdbx_strand_id
1 'polypeptide(L)'
;MKPKARLLLSLAAVALLARTPSPARADEARDAASKDASEATRRYFEETTGSLAWEDREDEALATRGLVATIPSREIRDAQGNLVRDLHDTDILEGERPATVNPSLWRNARLLANAGLFKVTDRVYQVRGIELANLTVVLGDKGNVVIDTLTTVEAARAAMQLVRDTLGDRPVTGVIYTHSHIDHFGGAAGVISPEEAKARAIPIVAPKHFYQEAVSENVIAGPAMSRRTMYAFGHLIGVGPRADISDGIGPAFNRLRPGTNRMLRPTLEIGEAADDGKPLTIDGIDFEFLYLPGTEAPAEMAIYMPQLRVLDMAEVANGSLHNILTLRGAQVRDAKSWADGLTHALRRFGSRTDTLITSHFWPRWGNAKILDFLSSQRDTYKYLHDQSVRMMNDGQNGQEIAEALALPPALGQRWFNQGYYGTLSHNSKAVYQRYLGWYDGNPAHLNPLPPEASGRKHVEAWGARRRSFQRGGRPWPRATTGGLPSCCRTSSSPNRTTRPPGLPWPTASNSRGTRPPARNGATSSSPGPESCAKVSGQASSILLRERYRTCH
;
A
#
# COMPACT_ATOMS: atom_id res chain seq x y z
N MET A 1 -3.53 77.65 17.87
CA MET A 1 -3.70 76.47 18.75
C MET A 1 -3.01 75.27 18.10
N LYS A 2 -1.89 74.82 18.65
CA LYS A 2 -1.36 73.44 18.50
C LYS A 2 -2.04 72.57 19.59
N PRO A 3 -1.81 71.24 19.68
CA PRO A 3 -1.51 70.19 18.67
C PRO A 3 -2.37 68.90 18.91
N LYS A 4 -2.27 67.79 18.16
CA LYS A 4 -1.36 66.61 18.32
C LYS A 4 -1.98 65.46 17.46
N ALA A 5 -1.31 64.52 16.78
CA ALA A 5 0.08 64.03 16.66
C ALA A 5 0.16 63.22 15.32
N ARG A 6 1.10 63.37 14.36
CA ARG A 6 2.55 62.98 14.31
C ARG A 6 2.80 61.63 15.00
N LEU A 7 2.94 60.49 14.32
CA LEU A 7 3.97 60.05 13.37
C LEU A 7 5.40 60.51 13.71
N LEU A 8 6.25 59.51 14.01
CA LEU A 8 7.72 59.45 14.15
C LEU A 8 8.30 59.25 15.56
N LEU A 9 9.44 58.54 15.53
CA LEU A 9 10.33 58.00 16.57
C LEU A 9 9.97 56.56 17.03
N SER A 10 10.88 55.58 17.02
CA SER A 10 12.32 55.67 17.28
C SER A 10 13.09 54.46 16.71
N LEU A 11 14.25 54.72 16.10
CA LEU A 11 15.40 53.83 16.22
C LEU A 11 15.78 53.74 17.71
N ALA A 12 15.92 52.53 18.26
CA ALA A 12 16.66 52.31 19.49
C ALA A 12 17.22 50.87 19.56
N ALA A 13 18.55 50.80 19.51
CA ALA A 13 19.41 49.83 20.17
C ALA A 13 19.20 48.33 19.89
N VAL A 14 19.94 47.84 18.90
CA VAL A 14 20.56 46.50 18.95
C VAL A 14 21.56 46.51 20.12
N ALA A 15 21.07 46.15 21.31
CA ALA A 15 21.92 45.85 22.46
C ALA A 15 22.03 44.33 22.61
N LEU A 16 23.25 43.87 22.40
CA LEU A 16 23.78 42.54 22.64
C LEU A 16 23.34 42.02 24.03
N LEU A 17 22.41 41.08 24.06
CA LEU A 17 22.24 40.16 25.19
C LEU A 17 22.64 38.77 24.70
N ALA A 18 23.95 38.53 24.73
CA ALA A 18 24.50 37.19 24.77
C ALA A 18 24.00 36.54 26.07
N ARG A 19 22.79 35.97 26.00
CA ARG A 19 22.19 35.19 27.07
C ARG A 19 22.92 33.86 27.07
N THR A 20 23.93 33.72 27.92
CA THR A 20 24.52 32.42 28.21
C THR A 20 23.38 31.47 28.55
N PRO A 21 23.23 30.32 27.86
CA PRO A 21 22.17 29.40 28.18
C PRO A 21 22.39 28.93 29.63
N SER A 22 21.38 29.13 30.47
CA SER A 22 21.34 28.57 31.82
C SER A 22 21.54 27.05 31.73
N PRO A 23 22.34 26.42 32.61
CA PRO A 23 22.66 24.99 32.54
C PRO A 23 21.42 24.08 32.53
N ALA A 24 20.26 24.56 33.02
CA ALA A 24 19.00 23.83 32.96
C ALA A 24 18.47 23.59 31.52
N ARG A 25 18.80 24.45 30.55
CA ARG A 25 18.44 24.24 29.14
C ARG A 25 19.37 23.29 28.40
N ALA A 26 20.57 23.07 28.93
CA ALA A 26 21.53 22.14 28.35
C ALA A 26 21.17 20.66 28.64
N ASP A 27 20.49 20.39 29.77
CA ASP A 27 20.03 19.04 30.11
C ASP A 27 18.75 18.65 29.34
N GLU A 28 17.81 19.56 29.07
CA GLU A 28 16.65 19.28 28.20
C GLU A 28 17.07 18.95 26.75
N ALA A 29 18.13 19.59 26.25
CA ALA A 29 18.66 19.33 24.92
C ALA A 29 19.35 17.95 24.80
N ARG A 30 19.87 17.39 25.90
CA ARG A 30 20.49 16.06 25.93
C ARG A 30 19.45 14.92 25.90
N ASP A 31 18.24 15.16 26.41
CA ASP A 31 17.20 14.13 26.49
C ASP A 31 16.36 13.99 25.19
N ALA A 32 16.41 14.99 24.30
CA ALA A 32 15.70 14.99 23.02
C ALA A 32 16.38 14.20 21.88
N ALA A 33 17.63 13.74 22.06
CA ALA A 33 18.34 12.99 21.03
C ALA A 33 17.82 11.55 20.85
N SER A 34 17.87 11.03 19.61
CA SER A 34 17.50 9.64 19.31
C SER A 34 18.40 8.62 20.04
N LYS A 35 17.78 7.64 20.69
CA LYS A 35 18.44 6.68 21.59
C LYS A 35 18.80 5.37 20.86
N ASP A 36 19.73 4.62 21.43
CA ASP A 36 20.11 3.30 20.94
C ASP A 36 18.99 2.27 21.12
N ALA A 37 19.05 1.18 20.34
CA ALA A 37 18.14 0.06 20.51
C ALA A 37 18.33 -0.59 21.88
N SER A 38 17.28 -0.56 22.69
CA SER A 38 17.22 -1.27 23.98
C SER A 38 17.28 -2.78 23.78
N GLU A 39 17.60 -3.52 24.84
CA GLU A 39 17.54 -4.99 24.84
C GLU A 39 16.13 -5.50 24.48
N ALA A 40 15.08 -4.84 24.98
CA ALA A 40 13.69 -5.18 24.64
C ALA A 40 13.39 -5.01 23.15
N THR A 41 13.91 -3.94 22.52
CA THR A 41 13.79 -3.72 21.06
C THR A 41 14.50 -4.81 20.27
N ARG A 42 15.71 -5.20 20.68
CA ARG A 42 16.48 -6.27 20.01
C ARG A 42 15.76 -7.61 20.11
N ARG A 43 15.29 -7.96 21.32
CA ARG A 43 14.50 -9.18 21.55
C ARG A 43 13.20 -9.17 20.75
N TYR A 44 12.49 -8.04 20.68
CA TYR A 44 11.29 -7.91 19.86
C TYR A 44 11.58 -8.20 18.38
N PHE A 45 12.69 -7.68 17.83
CA PHE A 45 13.08 -8.00 16.46
C PHE A 45 13.41 -9.48 16.27
N GLU A 46 14.12 -10.11 17.20
CA GLU A 46 14.42 -11.55 17.16
C GLU A 46 13.13 -12.39 17.20
N GLU A 47 12.21 -12.09 18.12
CA GLU A 47 10.95 -12.80 18.29
C GLU A 47 10.02 -12.64 17.08
N THR A 48 9.89 -11.43 16.53
CA THR A 48 8.94 -11.15 15.44
C THR A 48 9.47 -11.53 14.06
N THR A 49 10.78 -11.64 13.88
CA THR A 49 11.38 -11.96 12.57
C THR A 49 12.01 -13.35 12.51
N GLY A 50 12.14 -14.06 13.64
CA GLY A 50 12.78 -15.38 13.70
C GLY A 50 12.05 -16.49 12.94
N SER A 51 10.76 -16.33 12.63
CA SER A 51 9.96 -17.30 11.86
C SER A 51 9.94 -17.03 10.35
N LEU A 52 10.56 -15.95 9.89
CA LEU A 52 10.63 -15.60 8.47
C LEU A 52 11.59 -16.52 7.72
N ALA A 53 11.33 -16.71 6.43
CA ALA A 53 12.10 -17.61 5.57
C ALA A 53 13.44 -16.98 5.15
N TRP A 54 14.38 -16.79 6.09
CA TRP A 54 15.68 -16.16 5.86
C TRP A 54 16.57 -16.86 4.82
N GLU A 55 16.39 -18.16 4.64
CA GLU A 55 17.07 -18.95 3.59
C GLU A 55 16.54 -18.63 2.18
N ASP A 56 15.34 -18.05 2.06
CA ASP A 56 14.78 -17.61 0.78
C ASP A 56 15.40 -16.27 0.36
N ARG A 57 16.37 -16.37 -0.55
CA ARG A 57 17.09 -15.25 -1.14
C ARG A 57 16.68 -14.98 -2.60
N GLU A 58 15.54 -15.50 -3.06
CA GLU A 58 15.09 -15.35 -4.46
C GLU A 58 15.01 -13.87 -4.89
N ASP A 59 14.50 -13.00 -4.01
CA ASP A 59 14.34 -11.57 -4.31
C ASP A 59 15.68 -10.87 -4.61
N GLU A 60 16.81 -11.33 -4.09
CA GLU A 60 18.12 -10.70 -4.37
C GLU A 60 18.49 -10.82 -5.85
N ALA A 61 18.20 -11.99 -6.44
CA ALA A 61 18.36 -12.20 -7.87
C ALA A 61 17.32 -11.43 -8.68
N LEU A 62 16.05 -11.41 -8.24
CA LEU A 62 14.98 -10.70 -8.96
C LEU A 62 15.19 -9.17 -8.97
N ALA A 63 15.63 -8.60 -7.84
CA ALA A 63 15.83 -7.17 -7.66
C ALA A 63 17.02 -6.63 -8.48
N THR A 64 17.98 -7.47 -8.86
CA THR A 64 19.17 -7.04 -9.62
C THR A 64 19.14 -7.49 -11.09
N ARG A 65 18.29 -8.46 -11.43
CA ARG A 65 18.21 -9.03 -12.77
C ARG A 65 17.92 -7.97 -13.84
N GLY A 66 18.78 -7.93 -14.85
CA GLY A 66 18.60 -7.10 -16.02
C GLY A 66 19.06 -5.64 -15.87
N LEU A 67 19.78 -5.27 -14.81
CA LEU A 67 20.36 -3.92 -14.71
C LEU A 67 21.26 -3.64 -15.91
N VAL A 68 20.96 -2.57 -16.66
CA VAL A 68 21.72 -2.18 -17.86
C VAL A 68 22.35 -0.80 -17.77
N ALA A 69 21.78 0.12 -16.99
CA ALA A 69 22.34 1.46 -16.80
C ALA A 69 21.86 2.09 -15.48
N THR A 70 22.63 3.04 -14.97
CA THR A 70 22.32 3.83 -13.77
C THR A 70 22.50 5.31 -14.06
N ILE A 71 21.87 6.20 -13.30
CA ILE A 71 22.10 7.65 -13.41
C ILE A 71 23.54 7.94 -12.96
N PRO A 72 24.47 8.38 -13.83
CA PRO A 72 25.89 8.46 -13.50
C PRO A 72 26.19 9.43 -12.35
N SER A 73 25.50 10.56 -12.29
CA SER A 73 25.64 11.55 -11.22
C SER A 73 25.05 11.09 -9.89
N ARG A 74 24.16 10.09 -9.90
CA ARG A 74 23.30 9.70 -8.78
C ARG A 74 22.50 10.88 -8.19
N GLU A 75 22.32 11.94 -8.96
CA GLU A 75 21.57 13.14 -8.58
C GLU A 75 20.61 13.53 -9.72
N ILE A 76 19.39 13.92 -9.35
CA ILE A 76 18.39 14.47 -10.24
C ILE A 76 18.15 15.92 -9.85
N ARG A 77 18.26 16.82 -10.82
CA ARG A 77 18.17 18.27 -10.62
C ARG A 77 17.10 18.89 -11.52
N ASP A 78 16.54 20.01 -11.08
CA ASP A 78 15.62 20.82 -11.89
C ASP A 78 16.38 21.64 -12.96
N ALA A 79 15.63 22.39 -13.77
CA ALA A 79 16.20 23.21 -14.83
C ALA A 79 17.07 24.39 -14.31
N GLN A 80 16.94 24.74 -13.03
CA GLN A 80 17.72 25.77 -12.34
C GLN A 80 18.95 25.18 -11.63
N GLY A 81 19.14 23.85 -11.68
CA GLY A 81 20.24 23.14 -11.04
C GLY A 81 19.99 22.77 -9.58
N ASN A 82 18.80 23.04 -9.02
CA ASN A 82 18.47 22.64 -7.66
C ASN A 82 18.30 21.12 -7.59
N LEU A 83 18.78 20.53 -6.50
CA LEU A 83 18.63 19.10 -6.24
C LEU A 83 17.16 18.77 -5.98
N VAL A 84 16.61 17.81 -6.72
CA VAL A 84 15.25 17.25 -6.53
C VAL A 84 15.34 15.90 -5.84
N ARG A 85 16.29 15.05 -6.26
CA ARG A 85 16.51 13.73 -5.69
C ARG A 85 18.00 13.40 -5.62
N ASP A 86 18.43 12.89 -4.47
CA ASP A 86 19.77 12.32 -4.26
C ASP A 86 19.66 10.80 -4.08
N LEU A 87 20.40 10.05 -4.89
CA LEU A 87 20.44 8.59 -4.81
C LEU A 87 21.54 8.08 -3.86
N HIS A 88 22.49 8.93 -3.44
CA HIS A 88 23.49 8.59 -2.40
C HIS A 88 22.86 8.38 -1.03
N ASP A 89 21.65 8.91 -0.81
CA ASP A 89 20.94 8.68 0.45
C ASP A 89 20.65 7.19 0.71
N THR A 90 20.76 6.32 -0.29
CA THR A 90 20.64 4.85 -0.12
C THR A 90 21.93 4.19 0.39
N ASP A 91 23.06 4.90 0.42
CA ASP A 91 24.35 4.40 0.94
C ASP A 91 24.26 4.04 2.43
N ILE A 92 23.27 4.59 3.16
CA ILE A 92 22.97 4.19 4.53
C ILE A 92 22.61 2.70 4.67
N LEU A 93 22.27 2.02 3.56
CA LEU A 93 21.86 0.62 3.50
C LEU A 93 23.04 -0.32 3.17
N GLU A 94 24.24 0.22 3.04
CA GLU A 94 25.48 -0.53 2.85
C GLU A 94 26.01 -1.05 4.20
N GLY A 95 26.64 -2.23 4.19
CA GLY A 95 27.25 -2.83 5.38
C GLY A 95 26.28 -3.57 6.30
N GLU A 96 26.65 -3.64 7.59
CA GLU A 96 25.91 -4.40 8.60
C GLU A 96 24.62 -3.70 9.02
N ARG A 97 23.57 -4.49 9.28
CA ARG A 97 22.29 -3.96 9.75
C ARG A 97 22.43 -3.30 11.13
N PRO A 98 22.01 -2.04 11.29
CA PRO A 98 21.95 -1.39 12.61
C PRO A 98 20.95 -2.05 13.56
N ALA A 99 21.29 -2.15 14.84
CA ALA A 99 20.41 -2.74 15.87
C ALA A 99 19.08 -1.99 16.06
N THR A 100 19.00 -0.74 15.61
CA THR A 100 17.81 0.13 15.65
C THR A 100 16.81 -0.12 14.52
N VAL A 101 17.16 -0.96 13.54
CA VAL A 101 16.32 -1.24 12.37
C VAL A 101 15.81 -2.68 12.41
N ASN A 102 14.52 -2.88 12.14
CA ASN A 102 13.92 -4.21 12.01
C ASN A 102 14.63 -5.02 10.89
N PRO A 103 15.05 -6.29 11.14
CA PRO A 103 15.73 -7.12 10.15
C PRO A 103 15.00 -7.26 8.81
N SER A 104 13.69 -7.50 8.86
CA SER A 104 12.85 -7.68 7.67
C SER A 104 12.80 -6.41 6.83
N LEU A 105 12.59 -5.25 7.48
CA LEU A 105 12.55 -3.95 6.81
C LEU A 105 13.90 -3.60 6.20
N TRP A 106 15.02 -3.90 6.88
CA TRP A 106 16.36 -3.69 6.34
C TRP A 106 16.61 -4.50 5.06
N ARG A 107 16.21 -5.78 5.04
CA ARG A 107 16.26 -6.62 3.83
C ARG A 107 15.47 -5.96 2.70
N ASN A 108 14.22 -5.56 2.96
CA ASN A 108 13.36 -4.92 1.95
C ASN A 108 13.96 -3.62 1.42
N ALA A 109 14.42 -2.73 2.29
CA ALA A 109 15.01 -1.45 1.92
C ALA A 109 16.24 -1.63 1.02
N ARG A 110 17.12 -2.61 1.33
CA ARG A 110 18.29 -2.93 0.50
C ARG A 110 17.92 -3.40 -0.89
N LEU A 111 16.85 -4.19 -1.02
CA LEU A 111 16.38 -4.67 -2.32
C LEU A 111 15.78 -3.53 -3.15
N LEU A 112 15.02 -2.62 -2.52
CA LEU A 112 14.45 -1.43 -3.16
C LEU A 112 15.50 -0.37 -3.53
N ALA A 113 16.67 -0.39 -2.90
CA ALA A 113 17.77 0.53 -3.21
C ALA A 113 18.44 0.27 -4.56
N ASN A 114 18.15 -0.86 -5.23
CA ASN A 114 18.66 -1.16 -6.56
C ASN A 114 18.05 -0.22 -7.60
N ALA A 115 18.73 0.91 -7.85
CA ALA A 115 18.26 1.98 -8.72
C ALA A 115 18.92 1.93 -10.11
N GLY A 116 18.12 2.13 -11.16
CA GLY A 116 18.61 2.16 -12.54
C GLY A 116 17.57 1.75 -13.57
N LEU A 117 18.03 1.61 -14.81
CA LEU A 117 17.28 1.04 -15.93
C LEU A 117 17.52 -0.47 -15.98
N PHE A 118 16.44 -1.24 -15.98
CA PHE A 118 16.45 -2.69 -16.02
C PHE A 118 15.77 -3.20 -17.28
N LYS A 119 16.44 -4.09 -18.02
CA LYS A 119 15.85 -4.88 -19.10
C LYS A 119 15.03 -6.02 -18.49
N VAL A 120 13.70 -5.98 -18.67
CA VAL A 120 12.78 -7.00 -18.15
C VAL A 120 12.57 -8.11 -19.18
N THR A 121 12.30 -7.71 -20.42
CA THR A 121 12.26 -8.57 -21.62
C THR A 121 12.96 -7.85 -22.77
N ASP A 122 12.94 -8.40 -23.99
CA ASP A 122 13.53 -7.74 -25.15
C ASP A 122 12.84 -6.43 -25.54
N ARG A 123 11.55 -6.27 -25.20
CA ARG A 123 10.76 -5.06 -25.53
C ARG A 123 10.25 -4.32 -24.30
N VAL A 124 10.54 -4.77 -23.08
CA VAL A 124 10.07 -4.13 -21.84
C VAL A 124 11.23 -3.80 -20.92
N TYR A 125 11.28 -2.55 -20.48
CA TYR A 125 12.28 -2.02 -19.57
C TYR A 125 11.60 -1.28 -18.42
N GLN A 126 12.24 -1.23 -17.26
CA GLN A 126 11.77 -0.43 -16.13
C GLN A 126 12.90 0.43 -15.55
N VAL A 127 12.64 1.71 -15.35
CA VAL A 127 13.46 2.56 -14.49
C VAL A 127 12.91 2.44 -13.08
N ARG A 128 13.76 1.99 -12.14
CA ARG A 128 13.37 1.66 -10.77
C ARG A 128 14.29 2.31 -9.76
N GLY A 129 13.84 2.45 -8.51
CA GLY A 129 14.65 2.88 -7.38
C GLY A 129 15.11 4.35 -7.41
N ILE A 130 14.66 5.13 -8.39
CA ILE A 130 14.94 6.57 -8.48
C ILE A 130 13.90 7.42 -7.73
N GLU A 131 12.64 6.98 -7.70
CA GLU A 131 11.55 7.50 -6.88
C GLU A 131 10.74 6.32 -6.31
N LEU A 132 9.62 6.60 -5.64
CA LEU A 132 8.75 5.60 -5.01
C LEU A 132 8.22 4.57 -6.00
N ALA A 133 7.72 5.02 -7.16
CA ALA A 133 7.22 4.20 -8.25
C ALA A 133 8.28 3.90 -9.31
N ASN A 134 7.96 2.94 -10.17
CA ASN A 134 8.69 2.57 -11.36
C ASN A 134 8.14 3.34 -12.57
N LEU A 135 8.98 3.55 -13.58
CA LEU A 135 8.56 3.98 -14.91
C LEU A 135 8.85 2.84 -15.89
N THR A 136 7.83 2.31 -16.54
CA THR A 136 7.96 1.22 -17.51
C THR A 136 8.00 1.76 -18.92
N VAL A 137 8.94 1.28 -19.73
CA VAL A 137 9.07 1.58 -21.16
C VAL A 137 8.85 0.31 -21.97
N VAL A 138 7.86 0.35 -22.85
CA VAL A 138 7.56 -0.70 -23.82
C VAL A 138 7.99 -0.22 -25.20
N LEU A 139 8.94 -0.93 -25.81
CA LEU A 139 9.47 -0.59 -27.14
C LEU A 139 8.42 -0.95 -28.19
N GLY A 140 7.74 0.04 -28.75
CA GLY A 140 6.86 -0.09 -29.91
C GLY A 140 7.64 -0.14 -31.22
N ASP A 141 6.94 -0.18 -32.35
CA ASP A 141 7.56 -0.29 -33.66
C ASP A 141 8.26 1.03 -34.05
N LYS A 142 7.62 2.17 -33.79
CA LYS A 142 8.13 3.51 -34.14
C LYS A 142 8.81 4.20 -32.96
N GLY A 143 8.41 3.89 -31.73
CA GLY A 143 8.79 4.63 -30.55
C GLY A 143 8.65 3.83 -29.26
N ASN A 144 8.25 4.52 -28.20
CA ASN A 144 8.11 4.00 -26.85
C ASN A 144 6.71 4.28 -26.29
N VAL A 145 6.03 3.26 -25.79
CA VAL A 145 4.85 3.42 -24.92
C VAL A 145 5.32 3.42 -23.48
N VAL A 146 4.95 4.44 -22.71
CA VAL A 146 5.37 4.61 -21.32
C VAL A 146 4.20 4.29 -20.40
N ILE A 147 4.41 3.39 -19.43
CA ILE A 147 3.43 3.03 -18.40
C ILE A 147 3.92 3.60 -17.08
N ASP A 148 3.09 4.45 -16.48
CA ASP A 148 3.36 5.30 -15.31
C ASP A 148 4.54 6.26 -15.52
N THR A 149 4.57 7.34 -14.75
CA THR A 149 5.38 8.53 -15.06
C THR A 149 6.06 9.15 -13.86
N LEU A 150 6.21 8.40 -12.77
CA LEU A 150 6.81 8.86 -11.50
C LEU A 150 6.04 10.04 -10.88
N THR A 151 6.55 10.56 -9.77
CA THR A 151 5.94 11.65 -9.00
C THR A 151 6.27 13.00 -9.61
N THR A 152 7.53 13.22 -10.00
CA THR A 152 8.01 14.54 -10.43
C THR A 152 8.43 14.56 -11.90
N VAL A 153 8.20 15.71 -12.55
CA VAL A 153 8.61 15.96 -13.94
C VAL A 153 10.13 15.83 -14.10
N GLU A 154 10.89 16.22 -13.08
CA GLU A 154 12.35 16.15 -13.08
C GLU A 154 12.85 14.70 -13.06
N ALA A 155 12.28 13.85 -12.20
CA ALA A 155 12.62 12.43 -12.17
C ALA A 155 12.20 11.71 -13.45
N ALA A 156 10.99 11.97 -13.95
CA ALA A 156 10.52 11.38 -15.20
C ALA A 156 11.41 11.76 -16.38
N ARG A 157 11.86 13.02 -16.44
CA ARG A 157 12.81 13.49 -17.46
C ARG A 157 14.15 12.79 -17.35
N ALA A 158 14.69 12.62 -16.13
CA ALA A 158 15.95 11.92 -15.90
C ALA A 158 15.84 10.42 -16.25
N ALA A 159 14.72 9.79 -15.91
CA ALA A 159 14.41 8.41 -16.29
C ALA A 159 14.37 8.23 -17.81
N MET A 160 13.64 9.11 -18.51
CA MET A 160 13.57 9.08 -19.97
C MET A 160 14.90 9.45 -20.63
N GLN A 161 15.73 10.29 -20.00
CA GLN A 161 17.09 10.56 -20.49
C GLN A 161 17.95 9.30 -20.40
N LEU A 162 17.92 8.60 -19.26
CA LEU A 162 18.63 7.33 -19.09
C LEU A 162 18.20 6.29 -20.14
N VAL A 163 16.90 6.25 -20.45
CA VAL A 163 16.34 5.40 -21.52
C VAL A 163 16.89 5.81 -22.89
N ARG A 164 16.87 7.11 -23.23
CA ARG A 164 17.41 7.63 -24.51
C ARG A 164 18.90 7.32 -24.67
N ASP A 165 19.68 7.54 -23.62
CA ASP A 165 21.13 7.32 -23.64
C ASP A 165 21.48 5.84 -23.81
N THR A 166 20.63 4.93 -23.28
CA THR A 166 20.90 3.49 -23.30
C THR A 166 20.30 2.78 -24.51
N LEU A 167 19.07 3.14 -24.91
CA LEU A 167 18.27 2.43 -25.92
C LEU A 167 18.10 3.22 -27.23
N GLY A 168 18.62 4.45 -27.28
CA GLY A 168 18.47 5.38 -28.39
C GLY A 168 17.28 6.33 -28.22
N ASP A 169 17.36 7.47 -28.91
CA ASP A 169 16.37 8.55 -28.82
C ASP A 169 15.11 8.24 -29.66
N ARG A 170 14.28 7.33 -29.13
CA ARG A 170 13.00 6.92 -29.72
C ARG A 170 11.87 7.80 -29.17
N PRO A 171 10.96 8.31 -30.03
CA PRO A 171 9.89 9.19 -29.57
C PRO A 171 8.87 8.46 -28.70
N VAL A 172 8.25 9.16 -27.77
CA VAL A 172 7.08 8.62 -27.03
C VAL A 172 5.89 8.53 -27.98
N THR A 173 5.22 7.39 -28.02
CA THR A 173 4.08 7.07 -28.90
C THR A 173 2.80 6.77 -28.14
N GLY A 174 2.86 6.59 -26.83
CA GLY A 174 1.72 6.46 -25.95
C GLY A 174 2.11 6.61 -24.48
N VAL A 175 1.15 7.02 -23.65
CA VAL A 175 1.30 7.07 -22.19
C VAL A 175 0.11 6.32 -21.57
N ILE A 176 0.37 5.48 -20.58
CA ILE A 176 -0.65 4.75 -19.84
C ILE A 176 -0.46 5.07 -18.36
N TYR A 177 -1.51 5.54 -17.69
CA TYR A 177 -1.56 5.60 -16.22
C TYR A 177 -2.27 4.36 -15.72
N THR A 178 -1.61 3.58 -14.87
CA THR A 178 -2.22 2.39 -14.28
C THR A 178 -3.37 2.76 -13.34
N HIS A 179 -3.20 3.82 -12.55
CA HIS A 179 -4.19 4.24 -11.57
C HIS A 179 -4.00 5.68 -11.05
N SER A 180 -4.96 6.15 -10.25
CA SER A 180 -5.14 7.55 -9.86
C SER A 180 -4.27 8.08 -8.70
N HIS A 181 -3.06 7.55 -8.46
CA HIS A 181 -2.12 8.10 -7.47
C HIS A 181 -0.97 8.90 -8.10
N ILE A 182 -0.51 9.92 -7.37
CA ILE A 182 0.36 10.98 -7.88
C ILE A 182 1.74 10.49 -8.33
N ASP A 183 2.25 9.44 -7.74
CA ASP A 183 3.52 8.80 -8.09
C ASP A 183 3.49 8.05 -9.43
N HIS A 184 2.31 7.94 -10.06
CA HIS A 184 2.13 7.27 -11.36
C HIS A 184 1.81 8.24 -12.50
N PHE A 185 1.27 9.42 -12.20
CA PHE A 185 0.93 10.44 -13.21
C PHE A 185 1.66 11.78 -13.04
N GLY A 186 2.28 12.01 -11.88
CA GLY A 186 2.78 13.31 -11.47
C GLY A 186 3.93 13.82 -12.34
N GLY A 187 4.76 12.94 -12.89
CA GLY A 187 5.87 13.30 -13.75
C GLY A 187 5.57 13.31 -15.24
N ALA A 188 4.31 13.17 -15.66
CA ALA A 188 3.96 12.96 -17.07
C ALA A 188 4.52 14.01 -18.05
N ALA A 189 4.56 15.30 -17.66
CA ALA A 189 5.16 16.34 -18.50
C ALA A 189 6.69 16.25 -18.66
N GLY A 190 7.35 15.40 -17.86
CA GLY A 190 8.76 15.02 -18.01
C GLY A 190 8.98 13.89 -19.01
N VAL A 191 7.94 13.10 -19.29
CA VAL A 191 7.94 12.05 -20.31
C VAL A 191 7.68 12.63 -21.71
N ILE A 192 6.65 13.47 -21.82
CA ILE A 192 6.29 14.16 -23.06
C ILE A 192 5.64 15.51 -22.74
N SER A 193 5.94 16.55 -23.51
CA SER A 193 5.31 17.86 -23.28
C SER A 193 3.81 17.82 -23.64
N PRO A 194 2.95 18.56 -22.93
CA PRO A 194 1.53 18.67 -23.29
C PRO A 194 1.31 19.15 -24.73
N GLU A 195 2.16 20.06 -25.20
CA GLU A 195 2.11 20.65 -26.53
C GLU A 195 2.40 19.59 -27.60
N GLU A 196 3.45 18.80 -27.40
CA GLU A 196 3.80 17.69 -28.28
C GLU A 196 2.76 16.58 -28.25
N ALA A 197 2.29 16.18 -27.07
CA ALA A 197 1.26 15.15 -26.91
C ALA A 197 0.00 15.52 -27.68
N LYS A 198 -0.41 16.80 -27.61
CA LYS A 198 -1.55 17.33 -28.39
C LYS A 198 -1.24 17.37 -29.88
N ALA A 199 -0.10 17.90 -30.29
CA ALA A 199 0.27 18.05 -31.69
C ALA A 199 0.37 16.71 -32.44
N ARG A 200 0.85 15.67 -31.76
CA ARG A 200 1.02 14.31 -32.30
C ARG A 200 -0.16 13.39 -31.98
N ALA A 201 -1.22 13.91 -31.33
CA ALA A 201 -2.39 13.15 -30.89
C ALA A 201 -2.02 11.87 -30.13
N ILE A 202 -1.09 11.97 -29.19
CA ILE A 202 -0.58 10.83 -28.42
C ILE A 202 -1.71 10.27 -27.55
N PRO A 203 -1.98 8.94 -27.62
CA PRO A 203 -2.94 8.31 -26.72
C PRO A 203 -2.41 8.37 -25.29
N ILE A 204 -3.20 8.99 -24.41
CA ILE A 204 -3.01 8.98 -22.96
C ILE A 204 -4.16 8.15 -22.39
N VAL A 205 -3.84 6.94 -21.97
CA VAL A 205 -4.82 5.93 -21.51
C VAL A 205 -4.84 5.90 -19.99
N ALA A 206 -6.01 5.83 -19.40
CA ALA A 206 -6.19 5.72 -17.94
C ALA A 206 -7.42 4.87 -17.60
N PRO A 207 -7.56 4.36 -16.37
CA PRO A 207 -8.80 3.74 -15.94
C PRO A 207 -9.95 4.76 -15.91
N LYS A 208 -11.18 4.28 -16.09
CA LYS A 208 -12.40 5.08 -15.99
C LYS A 208 -12.48 5.76 -14.62
N HIS A 209 -12.93 7.01 -14.61
CA HIS A 209 -12.97 7.92 -13.45
C HIS A 209 -11.62 8.43 -12.95
N PHE A 210 -10.51 8.11 -13.61
CA PHE A 210 -9.17 8.53 -13.20
C PHE A 210 -9.06 10.01 -12.84
N TYR A 211 -9.53 10.92 -13.71
CA TYR A 211 -9.40 12.36 -13.48
C TYR A 211 -10.19 12.83 -12.26
N GLN A 212 -11.36 12.25 -12.03
CA GLN A 212 -12.19 12.57 -10.86
C GLN A 212 -11.48 12.16 -9.58
N GLU A 213 -10.92 10.96 -9.55
CA GLU A 213 -10.31 10.39 -8.34
C GLU A 213 -8.94 11.00 -8.03
N ALA A 214 -8.13 11.28 -9.06
CA ALA A 214 -6.86 11.99 -8.91
C ALA A 214 -7.04 13.40 -8.28
N VAL A 215 -8.18 14.06 -8.55
CA VAL A 215 -8.50 15.38 -8.00
C VAL A 215 -9.21 15.26 -6.64
N SER A 216 -10.19 14.37 -6.50
CA SER A 216 -11.04 14.27 -5.30
C SER A 216 -10.22 13.94 -4.05
N GLU A 217 -9.29 12.99 -4.17
CA GLU A 217 -8.49 12.47 -3.06
C GLU A 217 -7.58 13.56 -2.47
N ASN A 218 -7.05 14.42 -3.33
CA ASN A 218 -6.00 15.38 -2.97
C ASN A 218 -6.55 16.77 -2.58
N VAL A 219 -7.79 17.09 -2.93
CA VAL A 219 -8.32 18.47 -2.79
C VAL A 219 -9.17 18.65 -1.55
N ILE A 220 -10.22 17.84 -1.34
CA ILE A 220 -11.23 18.13 -0.29
C ILE A 220 -10.64 17.99 1.12
N ALA A 221 -9.93 16.89 1.39
CA ALA A 221 -9.24 16.65 2.66
C ALA A 221 -7.73 16.97 2.60
N GLY A 222 -7.30 17.70 1.56
CA GLY A 222 -5.90 17.94 1.22
C GLY A 222 -5.04 18.43 2.39
N PRO A 223 -5.40 19.51 3.10
CA PRO A 223 -4.58 20.02 4.22
C PRO A 223 -4.37 18.99 5.34
N ALA A 224 -5.40 18.21 5.69
CA ALA A 224 -5.31 17.19 6.72
C ALA A 224 -4.46 16.00 6.28
N MET A 225 -4.66 15.54 5.03
CA MET A 225 -3.89 14.46 4.44
C MET A 225 -2.42 14.84 4.31
N SER A 226 -2.10 16.01 3.75
CA SER A 226 -0.72 16.50 3.59
C SER A 226 0.01 16.59 4.92
N ARG A 227 -0.64 17.06 6.00
CA ARG A 227 0.00 17.09 7.34
C ARG A 227 0.27 15.69 7.88
N ARG A 228 -0.64 14.73 7.66
CA ARG A 228 -0.49 13.33 8.09
C ARG A 228 0.52 12.56 7.26
N THR A 229 0.65 12.85 5.96
CA THR A 229 1.71 12.34 5.08
C THR A 229 3.09 12.59 5.68
N MET A 230 3.31 13.75 6.32
CA MET A 230 4.61 14.03 6.98
C MET A 230 4.99 12.99 8.06
N TYR A 231 4.01 12.38 8.72
CA TYR A 231 4.25 11.29 9.68
C TYR A 231 4.36 9.94 8.95
N ALA A 232 3.45 9.65 8.02
CA ALA A 232 3.40 8.38 7.31
C ALA A 232 4.68 8.09 6.51
N PHE A 233 5.31 9.14 5.97
CA PHE A 233 6.53 9.06 5.14
C PHE A 233 7.74 9.73 5.80
N GLY A 234 7.67 10.07 7.11
CA GLY A 234 8.83 10.56 7.85
C GLY A 234 9.48 11.86 7.33
N HIS A 235 8.71 12.83 6.78
CA HIS A 235 9.26 14.05 6.14
C HIS A 235 10.10 14.95 7.06
N LEU A 236 10.00 14.78 8.38
CA LEU A 236 10.63 15.68 9.37
C LEU A 236 11.73 15.02 10.20
N ILE A 237 12.01 13.74 10.00
CA ILE A 237 12.95 12.99 10.86
C ILE A 237 14.32 12.78 10.22
N GLY A 238 14.48 13.15 8.95
CA GLY A 238 15.71 12.94 8.18
C GLY A 238 15.95 11.45 7.88
N VAL A 239 17.13 11.17 7.35
CA VAL A 239 17.51 9.85 6.86
C VAL A 239 18.58 9.23 7.75
N GLY A 240 18.41 7.96 8.12
CA GLY A 240 19.47 7.19 8.75
C GLY A 240 18.98 6.08 9.66
N PRO A 241 19.91 5.29 10.24
CA PRO A 241 19.61 4.11 11.06
C PRO A 241 18.67 4.32 12.26
N ARG A 242 18.44 5.56 12.70
CA ARG A 242 17.56 5.93 13.82
C ARG A 242 16.47 6.92 13.42
N ALA A 243 16.25 7.05 12.12
CA ALA A 243 15.28 7.93 11.48
C ALA A 243 14.59 7.14 10.36
N ASP A 244 14.33 7.75 9.22
CA ASP A 244 13.76 7.05 8.08
C ASP A 244 14.82 6.32 7.23
N ILE A 245 14.44 5.16 6.71
CA ILE A 245 15.28 4.32 5.83
C ILE A 245 14.55 3.87 4.55
N SER A 246 13.21 3.82 4.54
CA SER A 246 12.39 3.30 3.44
C SER A 246 10.91 3.42 3.76
N ASP A 247 10.09 3.66 2.72
CA ASP A 247 8.63 3.63 2.79
C ASP A 247 8.03 2.25 2.43
N GLY A 248 8.84 1.20 2.36
CA GLY A 248 8.38 -0.16 2.19
C GLY A 248 8.03 -0.59 0.75
N ILE A 249 7.58 0.31 -0.12
CA ILE A 249 7.33 0.03 -1.56
C ILE A 249 8.33 0.65 -2.52
N GLY A 250 9.14 1.60 -2.02
CA GLY A 250 10.21 2.23 -2.77
C GLY A 250 11.20 2.93 -1.84
N PRO A 251 12.19 3.64 -2.43
CA PRO A 251 13.04 4.55 -1.71
C PRO A 251 12.22 5.62 -0.98
N ALA A 252 12.72 6.08 0.16
CA ALA A 252 12.07 7.06 1.00
C ALA A 252 11.63 8.34 0.24
N PHE A 253 10.34 8.64 0.30
CA PHE A 253 9.62 9.75 -0.32
C PHE A 253 9.96 11.08 0.34
N ASN A 254 10.36 11.09 1.62
CA ASN A 254 10.85 12.30 2.29
C ASN A 254 12.11 12.94 1.67
N ARG A 255 12.79 12.24 0.75
CA ARG A 255 13.97 12.75 0.05
C ARG A 255 13.62 13.35 -1.31
N LEU A 256 12.34 13.33 -1.70
CA LEU A 256 11.85 14.19 -2.76
C LEU A 256 11.81 15.62 -2.23
N ARG A 257 12.74 16.43 -2.70
CA ARG A 257 12.71 17.88 -2.52
C ARG A 257 11.60 18.47 -3.41
N PRO A 258 11.17 19.73 -3.18
CA PRO A 258 10.13 20.34 -4.01
C PRO A 258 10.43 20.17 -5.50
N GLY A 259 9.57 19.42 -6.18
CA GLY A 259 9.63 19.15 -7.61
C GLY A 259 8.30 19.49 -8.27
N THR A 260 8.24 19.42 -9.59
CA THR A 260 7.05 19.80 -10.33
C THR A 260 6.15 18.58 -10.54
N ASN A 261 4.90 18.64 -10.09
CA ASN A 261 3.87 17.67 -10.47
C ASN A 261 3.03 18.24 -11.63
N ARG A 262 2.94 17.51 -12.74
CA ARG A 262 2.15 17.89 -13.92
C ARG A 262 1.62 16.67 -14.67
N MET A 263 0.36 16.35 -14.38
CA MET A 263 -0.46 15.36 -15.07
C MET A 263 -0.83 15.80 -16.49
N LEU A 264 -0.88 14.86 -17.45
CA LEU A 264 -1.54 15.07 -18.74
C LEU A 264 -2.95 14.50 -18.69
N ARG A 265 -3.92 15.19 -19.29
CA ARG A 265 -5.31 14.71 -19.27
C ARG A 265 -5.44 13.43 -20.12
N PRO A 266 -6.06 12.35 -19.59
CA PRO A 266 -6.35 11.17 -20.40
C PRO A 266 -7.19 11.51 -21.63
N THR A 267 -6.85 10.89 -22.76
CA THR A 267 -7.61 10.96 -24.02
C THR A 267 -8.50 9.75 -24.22
N LEU A 268 -8.23 8.66 -23.50
CA LEU A 268 -8.98 7.41 -23.52
C LEU A 268 -9.13 6.86 -22.10
N GLU A 269 -10.33 6.44 -21.75
CA GLU A 269 -10.62 5.79 -20.48
C GLU A 269 -11.00 4.32 -20.68
N ILE A 270 -10.47 3.46 -19.81
CA ILE A 270 -10.70 2.02 -19.79
C ILE A 270 -11.64 1.68 -18.64
N GLY A 271 -12.83 1.18 -18.98
CA GLY A 271 -13.83 0.74 -18.00
C GLY A 271 -14.09 -0.77 -18.07
N GLU A 272 -15.22 -1.17 -17.51
CA GLU A 272 -15.67 -2.56 -17.39
C GLU A 272 -15.77 -3.28 -18.75
N ALA A 273 -16.03 -2.53 -19.83
CA ALA A 273 -16.13 -3.09 -21.18
C ALA A 273 -14.80 -3.69 -21.69
N ALA A 274 -13.65 -3.26 -21.15
CA ALA A 274 -12.35 -3.85 -21.50
C ALA A 274 -12.19 -5.30 -21.02
N ASP A 275 -13.11 -5.77 -20.19
CA ASP A 275 -13.14 -7.16 -19.75
C ASP A 275 -13.51 -8.15 -20.86
N ASP A 276 -13.95 -7.67 -22.02
CA ASP A 276 -14.32 -8.48 -23.18
C ASP A 276 -13.13 -9.12 -23.94
N GLY A 277 -11.89 -8.81 -23.55
CA GLY A 277 -10.68 -9.39 -24.16
C GLY A 277 -10.15 -8.64 -25.38
N LYS A 278 -10.80 -7.55 -25.82
CA LYS A 278 -10.31 -6.81 -26.99
C LYS A 278 -9.11 -5.94 -26.63
N PRO A 279 -7.96 -6.12 -27.31
CA PRO A 279 -6.80 -5.28 -27.05
C PRO A 279 -6.96 -3.89 -27.66
N LEU A 280 -6.33 -2.91 -27.03
CA LEU A 280 -5.98 -1.63 -27.65
C LEU A 280 -4.57 -1.75 -28.22
N THR A 281 -4.41 -1.52 -29.52
CA THR A 281 -3.08 -1.51 -30.14
C THR A 281 -2.48 -0.10 -30.10
N ILE A 282 -1.30 0.05 -29.50
CA ILE A 282 -0.51 1.29 -29.54
C ILE A 282 0.88 0.95 -30.09
N ASP A 283 1.23 1.58 -31.21
CA ASP A 283 2.56 1.45 -31.83
C ASP A 283 3.02 -0.01 -32.06
N GLY A 284 2.09 -0.85 -32.54
CA GLY A 284 2.35 -2.26 -32.84
C GLY A 284 2.25 -3.21 -31.64
N ILE A 285 2.04 -2.70 -30.43
CA ILE A 285 1.84 -3.50 -29.22
C ILE A 285 0.36 -3.56 -28.86
N ASP A 286 -0.13 -4.78 -28.62
CA ASP A 286 -1.47 -5.02 -28.11
C ASP A 286 -1.48 -4.94 -26.59
N PHE A 287 -2.43 -4.18 -26.03
CA PHE A 287 -2.66 -4.05 -24.60
C PHE A 287 -4.07 -4.52 -24.27
N GLU A 288 -4.19 -5.64 -23.57
CA GLU A 288 -5.43 -6.08 -22.96
C GLU A 288 -5.53 -5.52 -21.54
N PHE A 289 -6.63 -4.84 -21.21
CA PHE A 289 -6.82 -4.27 -19.88
C PHE A 289 -7.79 -5.09 -19.04
N LEU A 290 -7.62 -5.00 -17.73
CA LEU A 290 -8.56 -5.50 -16.72
C LEU A 290 -8.84 -4.39 -15.73
N TYR A 291 -10.08 -3.89 -15.71
CA TYR A 291 -10.47 -2.79 -14.83
C TYR A 291 -10.69 -3.30 -13.40
N LEU A 292 -10.02 -2.66 -12.43
CA LEU A 292 -9.94 -3.11 -11.03
C LEU A 292 -10.26 -1.94 -10.08
N PRO A 293 -11.46 -1.34 -10.13
CA PRO A 293 -11.78 -0.19 -9.28
C PRO A 293 -11.87 -0.58 -7.81
N GLY A 294 -11.38 0.32 -6.93
CA GLY A 294 -11.51 0.19 -5.48
C GLY A 294 -10.57 -0.85 -4.86
N THR A 295 -9.58 -1.34 -5.61
CA THR A 295 -8.48 -2.15 -5.09
C THR A 295 -7.45 -1.28 -4.39
N GLU A 296 -6.28 -1.05 -4.97
CA GLU A 296 -5.31 -0.11 -4.44
C GLU A 296 -5.82 1.32 -4.62
N ALA A 297 -6.34 1.67 -5.80
CA ALA A 297 -6.94 2.98 -6.03
C ALA A 297 -8.42 2.90 -6.39
N PRO A 298 -9.19 4.00 -6.22
CA PRO A 298 -10.57 4.06 -6.70
C PRO A 298 -10.69 3.80 -8.21
N ALA A 299 -9.73 4.31 -9.01
CA ALA A 299 -9.63 4.05 -10.44
C ALA A 299 -8.28 3.38 -10.74
N GLU A 300 -8.30 2.09 -11.08
CA GLU A 300 -7.11 1.26 -11.29
C GLU A 300 -7.36 0.17 -12.34
N MET A 301 -6.31 -0.26 -13.02
CA MET A 301 -6.36 -1.36 -13.99
C MET A 301 -5.05 -2.14 -14.08
N ALA A 302 -5.15 -3.44 -14.37
CA ALA A 302 -4.02 -4.27 -14.78
C ALA A 302 -3.90 -4.31 -16.32
N ILE A 303 -2.70 -4.58 -16.83
CA ILE A 303 -2.38 -4.50 -18.26
C ILE A 303 -1.66 -5.78 -18.69
N TYR A 304 -2.17 -6.47 -19.71
CA TYR A 304 -1.54 -7.65 -20.28
C TYR A 304 -1.12 -7.41 -21.72
N MET A 305 0.13 -7.75 -22.04
CA MET A 305 0.73 -7.62 -23.37
C MET A 305 0.89 -9.03 -23.97
N PRO A 306 -0.09 -9.54 -24.74
CA PRO A 306 -0.13 -10.94 -25.19
C PRO A 306 1.07 -11.35 -26.03
N GLN A 307 1.52 -10.47 -26.93
CA GLN A 307 2.65 -10.72 -27.82
C GLN A 307 3.96 -10.91 -27.04
N LEU A 308 4.05 -10.28 -25.86
CA LEU A 308 5.23 -10.29 -24.99
C LEU A 308 5.08 -11.28 -23.82
N ARG A 309 3.86 -11.79 -23.59
CA ARG A 309 3.49 -12.63 -22.44
C ARG A 309 3.83 -11.96 -21.10
N VAL A 310 3.70 -10.63 -21.05
CA VAL A 310 3.96 -9.80 -19.88
C VAL A 310 2.64 -9.34 -19.25
N LEU A 311 2.51 -9.51 -17.94
CA LEU A 311 1.39 -8.99 -17.14
C LEU A 311 1.91 -7.89 -16.22
N ASP A 312 1.40 -6.68 -16.37
CA ASP A 312 1.55 -5.59 -15.41
C ASP A 312 0.37 -5.61 -14.45
N MET A 313 0.64 -5.84 -13.17
CA MET A 313 -0.36 -5.85 -12.11
C MET A 313 -0.53 -4.49 -11.41
N ALA A 314 0.02 -3.42 -11.98
CA ALA A 314 -0.02 -2.09 -11.40
C ALA A 314 0.44 -2.11 -9.93
N GLU A 315 -0.41 -1.67 -9.01
CA GLU A 315 -0.19 -1.68 -7.56
C GLU A 315 -1.08 -2.72 -6.84
N VAL A 316 -1.81 -3.55 -7.60
CA VAL A 316 -2.72 -4.59 -7.10
C VAL A 316 -1.96 -5.80 -6.53
N ALA A 317 -0.80 -6.13 -7.08
CA ALA A 317 0.06 -7.20 -6.57
C ALA A 317 1.48 -6.66 -6.40
N ASN A 318 1.99 -6.60 -5.18
CA ASN A 318 3.27 -5.96 -4.87
C ASN A 318 4.24 -6.87 -4.09
N GLY A 319 5.47 -6.41 -3.88
CA GLY A 319 6.46 -7.04 -3.01
C GLY A 319 6.21 -6.83 -1.50
N SER A 320 5.01 -6.41 -1.10
CA SER A 320 4.59 -6.18 0.28
C SER A 320 3.08 -6.36 0.39
N LEU A 321 2.57 -6.65 1.60
CA LEU A 321 1.17 -6.41 1.94
C LEU A 321 0.88 -4.91 1.78
N HIS A 322 -0.16 -4.57 1.03
CA HIS A 322 -0.50 -3.19 0.74
C HIS A 322 -1.50 -2.60 1.73
N ASN A 323 -1.67 -1.29 1.67
CA ASN A 323 -2.64 -0.57 2.49
C ASN A 323 -4.07 -0.83 2.03
N ILE A 324 -4.91 -1.34 2.94
CA ILE A 324 -6.38 -1.26 2.82
C ILE A 324 -6.88 0.12 3.29
N LEU A 325 -6.15 0.74 4.22
CA LEU A 325 -6.28 2.14 4.56
C LEU A 325 -4.90 2.74 4.81
N THR A 326 -4.51 3.70 3.98
CA THR A 326 -3.24 4.41 4.18
C THR A 326 -3.30 5.31 5.42
N LEU A 327 -2.20 5.38 6.17
CA LEU A 327 -2.12 6.16 7.42
C LEU A 327 -2.20 7.68 7.19
N ARG A 328 -1.87 8.16 5.98
CA ARG A 328 -2.10 9.58 5.60
C ARG A 328 -3.58 9.96 5.62
N GLY A 329 -4.47 8.98 5.56
CA GLY A 329 -5.92 9.13 5.52
C GLY A 329 -6.45 9.06 4.10
N ALA A 330 -7.44 8.20 3.89
CA ALA A 330 -8.16 8.03 2.62
C ALA A 330 -9.51 7.35 2.91
N GLN A 331 -10.30 7.09 1.87
CA GLN A 331 -11.40 6.13 1.98
C GLN A 331 -10.85 4.71 2.17
N VAL A 332 -11.60 3.87 2.88
CA VAL A 332 -11.20 2.47 3.10
C VAL A 332 -11.41 1.67 1.81
N ARG A 333 -10.34 1.02 1.35
CA ARG A 333 -10.32 0.14 0.17
C ARG A 333 -11.01 -1.19 0.47
N ASP A 334 -11.41 -1.92 -0.56
CA ASP A 334 -12.14 -3.17 -0.40
C ASP A 334 -11.21 -4.39 -0.56
N ALA A 335 -10.77 -4.95 0.58
CA ALA A 335 -9.92 -6.14 0.59
C ALA A 335 -10.57 -7.37 -0.09
N LYS A 336 -11.90 -7.48 -0.09
CA LYS A 336 -12.60 -8.57 -0.77
C LYS A 336 -12.57 -8.36 -2.27
N SER A 337 -12.94 -7.17 -2.74
CA SER A 337 -12.89 -6.84 -4.18
C SER A 337 -11.47 -6.95 -4.73
N TRP A 338 -10.46 -6.63 -3.92
CA TRP A 338 -9.05 -6.83 -4.25
C TRP A 338 -8.70 -8.31 -4.47
N ALA A 339 -9.10 -9.19 -3.57
CA ALA A 339 -8.93 -10.63 -3.75
C ALA A 339 -9.70 -11.17 -4.97
N ASP A 340 -10.91 -10.67 -5.23
CA ASP A 340 -11.69 -11.04 -6.41
C ASP A 340 -11.01 -10.57 -7.71
N GLY A 341 -10.42 -9.36 -7.71
CA GLY A 341 -9.63 -8.82 -8.81
C GLY A 341 -8.39 -9.66 -9.14
N LEU A 342 -7.63 -10.07 -8.12
CA LEU A 342 -6.49 -10.98 -8.27
C LEU A 342 -6.93 -12.35 -8.79
N THR A 343 -8.10 -12.84 -8.36
CA THR A 343 -8.71 -14.07 -8.88
C THR A 343 -9.05 -13.94 -10.36
N HIS A 344 -9.59 -12.79 -10.77
CA HIS A 344 -9.95 -12.53 -12.16
C HIS A 344 -8.69 -12.45 -13.04
N ALA A 345 -7.65 -11.73 -12.61
CA ALA A 345 -6.37 -11.64 -13.30
C ALA A 345 -5.72 -13.03 -13.49
N LEU A 346 -5.69 -13.85 -12.43
CA LEU A 346 -5.20 -15.23 -12.49
C LEU A 346 -5.93 -16.08 -13.53
N ARG A 347 -7.26 -15.99 -13.58
CA ARG A 347 -8.07 -16.77 -14.54
C ARG A 347 -7.83 -16.33 -15.98
N ARG A 348 -7.70 -15.03 -16.22
CA ARG A 348 -7.64 -14.46 -17.58
C ARG A 348 -6.22 -14.47 -18.17
N PHE A 349 -5.21 -14.24 -17.35
CA PHE A 349 -3.84 -14.06 -17.81
C PHE A 349 -2.89 -15.15 -17.30
N GLY A 350 -3.21 -15.79 -16.18
CA GLY A 350 -2.30 -16.67 -15.45
C GLY A 350 -1.63 -17.76 -16.30
N SER A 351 -2.35 -18.48 -17.17
CA SER A 351 -1.78 -19.55 -18.01
C SER A 351 -0.91 -19.05 -19.17
N ARG A 352 -0.96 -17.75 -19.48
CA ARG A 352 -0.27 -17.14 -20.63
C ARG A 352 0.77 -16.10 -20.23
N THR A 353 1.02 -15.90 -18.94
CA THR A 353 2.05 -14.98 -18.45
C THR A 353 3.38 -15.69 -18.18
N ASP A 354 4.46 -15.19 -18.77
CA ASP A 354 5.84 -15.65 -18.49
C ASP A 354 6.62 -14.66 -17.63
N THR A 355 6.22 -13.39 -17.67
CA THR A 355 6.83 -12.30 -16.90
C THR A 355 5.75 -11.44 -16.27
N LEU A 356 5.89 -11.14 -14.99
CA LEU A 356 5.00 -10.22 -14.27
C LEU A 356 5.80 -9.00 -13.83
N ILE A 357 5.30 -7.81 -14.15
CA ILE A 357 5.81 -6.51 -13.70
C ILE A 357 4.76 -5.80 -12.84
N THR A 358 5.22 -4.76 -12.14
CA THR A 358 4.44 -3.99 -11.17
C THR A 358 4.93 -2.54 -11.17
N SER A 359 4.07 -1.61 -10.76
CA SER A 359 4.39 -0.18 -10.68
C SER A 359 5.36 0.15 -9.53
N HIS A 360 5.60 -0.79 -8.61
CA HIS A 360 6.64 -0.74 -7.59
C HIS A 360 7.46 -2.03 -7.59
N PHE A 361 8.52 -2.13 -6.79
CA PHE A 361 9.34 -3.35 -6.65
C PHE A 361 9.94 -3.87 -7.98
N TRP A 362 10.22 -5.17 -8.06
CA TRP A 362 10.87 -5.86 -9.16
C TRP A 362 9.98 -6.94 -9.82
N PRO A 363 10.24 -7.26 -11.11
CA PRO A 363 9.51 -8.30 -11.82
C PRO A 363 9.72 -9.71 -11.27
N ARG A 364 8.85 -10.61 -11.72
CA ARG A 364 8.96 -12.06 -11.55
C ARG A 364 8.92 -12.75 -12.90
N TRP A 365 9.68 -13.84 -13.03
CA TRP A 365 9.76 -14.62 -14.26
C TRP A 365 9.44 -16.09 -13.99
N GLY A 366 8.85 -16.74 -14.99
CA GLY A 366 8.45 -18.14 -14.93
C GLY A 366 7.01 -18.30 -14.42
N ASN A 367 6.20 -18.94 -15.25
CA ASN A 367 4.76 -19.06 -15.04
C ASN A 367 4.39 -19.61 -13.64
N ALA A 368 5.03 -20.70 -13.21
CA ALA A 368 4.73 -21.33 -11.92
C ALA A 368 4.98 -20.39 -10.72
N LYS A 369 6.06 -19.60 -10.75
CA LYS A 369 6.39 -18.62 -9.71
C LYS A 369 5.40 -17.46 -9.70
N ILE A 370 4.97 -17.02 -10.89
CA ILE A 370 3.97 -15.96 -11.04
C ILE A 370 2.60 -16.41 -10.50
N LEU A 371 2.19 -17.64 -10.80
CA LEU A 371 0.94 -18.21 -10.28
C LEU A 371 0.97 -18.38 -8.75
N ASP A 372 2.09 -18.82 -8.17
CA ASP A 372 2.29 -18.91 -6.73
C ASP A 372 2.20 -17.52 -6.07
N PHE A 373 2.91 -16.53 -6.62
CA PHE A 373 2.88 -15.15 -6.14
C PHE A 373 1.47 -14.56 -6.15
N LEU A 374 0.78 -14.59 -7.30
CA LEU A 374 -0.57 -14.03 -7.42
C LEU A 374 -1.59 -14.76 -6.57
N SER A 375 -1.50 -16.09 -6.47
CA SER A 375 -2.39 -16.88 -5.63
C SER A 375 -2.18 -16.56 -4.15
N SER A 376 -0.93 -16.39 -3.72
CA SER A 376 -0.61 -16.05 -2.34
C SER A 376 -1.03 -14.63 -1.98
N GLN A 377 -0.87 -13.66 -2.88
CA GLN A 377 -1.42 -12.29 -2.72
C GLN A 377 -2.95 -12.32 -2.59
N ARG A 378 -3.64 -13.02 -3.50
CA ARG A 378 -5.11 -13.21 -3.46
C ARG A 378 -5.55 -13.75 -2.10
N ASP A 379 -4.92 -14.83 -1.66
CA ASP A 379 -5.29 -15.53 -0.43
C ASP A 379 -4.98 -14.68 0.80
N THR A 380 -3.95 -13.85 0.77
CA THR A 380 -3.61 -12.92 1.86
C THR A 380 -4.69 -11.85 2.03
N TYR A 381 -5.13 -11.20 0.95
CA TYR A 381 -6.24 -10.23 1.04
C TYR A 381 -7.56 -10.90 1.42
N LYS A 382 -7.86 -12.09 0.87
CA LYS A 382 -9.07 -12.83 1.21
C LYS A 382 -9.09 -13.26 2.66
N TYR A 383 -7.97 -13.75 3.18
CA TYR A 383 -7.83 -14.16 4.57
C TYR A 383 -7.96 -12.97 5.52
N LEU A 384 -7.25 -11.87 5.23
CA LEU A 384 -7.36 -10.61 5.97
C LEU A 384 -8.82 -10.16 6.07
N HIS A 385 -9.54 -10.17 4.95
CA HIS A 385 -10.96 -9.83 4.91
C HIS A 385 -11.81 -10.82 5.72
N ASP A 386 -11.80 -12.11 5.35
CA ASP A 386 -12.75 -13.10 5.87
C ASP A 386 -12.54 -13.37 7.36
N GLN A 387 -11.29 -13.39 7.83
CA GLN A 387 -11.02 -13.60 9.25
C GLN A 387 -11.36 -12.37 10.08
N SER A 388 -11.17 -11.15 9.55
CA SER A 388 -11.68 -9.94 10.21
C SER A 388 -13.20 -9.96 10.30
N VAL A 389 -13.90 -10.35 9.23
CA VAL A 389 -15.37 -10.48 9.20
C VAL A 389 -15.85 -11.58 10.15
N ARG A 390 -15.18 -12.73 10.21
CA ARG A 390 -15.50 -13.77 11.18
C ARG A 390 -15.34 -13.26 12.61
N MET A 391 -14.20 -12.65 12.94
CA MET A 391 -13.92 -12.17 14.29
C MET A 391 -14.85 -11.03 14.73
N MET A 392 -15.23 -10.11 13.83
CA MET A 392 -16.23 -9.08 14.17
C MET A 392 -17.63 -9.69 14.39
N ASN A 393 -18.01 -10.73 13.64
CA ASN A 393 -19.25 -11.47 13.88
C ASN A 393 -19.20 -12.28 15.18
N ASP A 394 -18.01 -12.66 15.64
CA ASP A 394 -17.79 -13.25 16.97
C ASP A 394 -17.80 -12.18 18.10
N GLY A 395 -18.06 -10.90 17.76
CA GLY A 395 -18.23 -9.81 18.71
C GLY A 395 -16.97 -8.97 18.98
N GLN A 396 -15.86 -9.24 18.29
CA GLN A 396 -14.62 -8.48 18.48
C GLN A 396 -14.69 -7.11 17.78
N ASN A 397 -14.15 -6.08 18.44
CA ASN A 397 -13.95 -4.78 17.80
C ASN A 397 -12.66 -4.73 16.97
N GLY A 398 -12.48 -3.67 16.16
CA GLY A 398 -11.31 -3.54 15.29
C GLY A 398 -9.95 -3.60 16.01
N GLN A 399 -9.85 -3.18 17.28
CA GLN A 399 -8.60 -3.26 18.03
C GLN A 399 -8.30 -4.70 18.47
N GLU A 400 -9.31 -5.41 18.96
CA GLU A 400 -9.19 -6.82 19.37
C GLU A 400 -8.82 -7.72 18.18
N ILE A 401 -9.46 -7.50 17.03
CA ILE A 401 -9.15 -8.22 15.79
C ILE A 401 -7.69 -8.01 15.40
N ALA A 402 -7.19 -6.77 15.48
CA ALA A 402 -5.83 -6.44 15.08
C ALA A 402 -4.74 -7.08 15.96
N GLU A 403 -5.05 -7.39 17.22
CA GLU A 403 -4.17 -8.12 18.14
C GLU A 403 -4.28 -9.65 17.96
N ALA A 404 -5.46 -10.15 17.55
CA ALA A 404 -5.72 -11.58 17.41
C ALA A 404 -5.39 -12.15 16.02
N LEU A 405 -5.51 -11.35 14.95
CA LEU A 405 -5.36 -11.80 13.58
C LEU A 405 -3.89 -12.03 13.22
N ALA A 406 -3.57 -13.28 12.86
CA ALA A 406 -2.27 -13.68 12.32
C ALA A 406 -2.45 -14.43 11.00
N LEU A 407 -1.52 -14.23 10.06
CA LEU A 407 -1.46 -15.03 8.84
C LEU A 407 -0.99 -16.46 9.15
N PRO A 408 -1.57 -17.48 8.49
CA PRO A 408 -1.04 -18.83 8.58
C PRO A 408 0.36 -18.90 7.96
N PRO A 409 1.25 -19.82 8.38
CA PRO A 409 2.63 -19.90 7.88
C PRO A 409 2.77 -19.90 6.36
N ALA A 410 1.87 -20.57 5.65
CA ALA A 410 1.86 -20.63 4.18
C ALA A 410 1.78 -19.25 3.49
N LEU A 411 1.19 -18.25 4.15
CA LEU A 411 1.10 -16.87 3.69
C LEU A 411 2.10 -15.96 4.42
N GLY A 412 2.21 -16.12 5.74
CA GLY A 412 3.02 -15.26 6.62
C GLY A 412 4.53 -15.46 6.51
N GLN A 413 5.00 -16.53 5.87
CA GLN A 413 6.44 -16.75 5.60
C GLN A 413 6.88 -16.32 4.19
N ARG A 414 5.98 -15.74 3.39
CA ARG A 414 6.31 -15.21 2.06
C ARG A 414 6.77 -13.76 2.17
N TRP A 415 7.92 -13.43 1.59
CA TRP A 415 8.50 -12.09 1.67
C TRP A 415 7.58 -10.99 1.13
N PHE A 416 6.88 -11.27 0.04
CA PHE A 416 5.97 -10.32 -0.60
C PHE A 416 4.64 -10.12 0.15
N ASN A 417 4.35 -10.90 1.20
CA ASN A 417 3.19 -10.70 2.07
C ASN A 417 3.56 -10.02 3.40
N GLN A 418 4.84 -9.69 3.60
CA GLN A 418 5.26 -8.96 4.80
C GLN A 418 4.72 -7.54 4.80
N GLY A 419 4.47 -7.01 5.99
CA GLY A 419 3.88 -5.69 6.17
C GLY A 419 4.91 -4.56 6.14
N TYR A 420 5.48 -4.25 4.97
CA TYR A 420 6.41 -3.12 4.82
C TYR A 420 5.70 -1.79 4.57
N TYR A 421 4.47 -1.84 4.02
CA TYR A 421 3.67 -0.66 3.69
C TYR A 421 2.31 -0.71 4.38
N GLY A 422 1.49 -1.69 4.02
CA GLY A 422 0.32 -2.10 4.81
C GLY A 422 0.73 -3.07 5.92
N THR A 423 -0.04 -3.14 7.00
CA THR A 423 0.16 -4.14 8.05
C THR A 423 -1.16 -4.85 8.34
N LEU A 424 -1.10 -6.11 8.80
CA LEU A 424 -2.30 -6.82 9.24
C LEU A 424 -3.06 -6.05 10.33
N SER A 425 -2.35 -5.38 11.24
CA SER A 425 -2.94 -4.65 12.36
C SER A 425 -3.83 -3.50 11.89
N HIS A 426 -3.31 -2.57 11.09
CA HIS A 426 -4.13 -1.44 10.65
C HIS A 426 -5.09 -1.82 9.51
N ASN A 427 -4.75 -2.81 8.69
CA ASN A 427 -5.65 -3.25 7.63
C ASN A 427 -6.89 -3.98 8.20
N SER A 428 -6.76 -4.78 9.26
CA SER A 428 -7.93 -5.42 9.89
C SER A 428 -8.84 -4.41 10.58
N LYS A 429 -8.27 -3.39 11.25
CA LYS A 429 -9.02 -2.21 11.72
C LYS A 429 -9.78 -1.52 10.59
N ALA A 430 -9.15 -1.40 9.42
CA ALA A 430 -9.78 -0.80 8.25
C ALA A 430 -10.93 -1.67 7.72
N VAL A 431 -10.77 -2.99 7.64
CA VAL A 431 -11.87 -3.91 7.28
C VAL A 431 -13.04 -3.74 8.25
N TYR A 432 -12.78 -3.70 9.56
CA TYR A 432 -13.82 -3.40 10.56
C TYR A 432 -14.50 -2.04 10.29
N GLN A 433 -13.71 -0.98 10.08
CA GLN A 433 -14.21 0.37 9.80
C GLN A 433 -15.10 0.41 8.55
N ARG A 434 -14.78 -0.37 7.51
CA ARG A 434 -15.57 -0.45 6.28
C ARG A 434 -16.98 -1.01 6.52
N TYR A 435 -17.10 -2.02 7.38
CA TYR A 435 -18.37 -2.71 7.62
C TYR A 435 -19.20 -2.09 8.74
N LEU A 436 -18.56 -1.70 9.84
CA LEU A 436 -19.24 -1.29 11.08
C LEU A 436 -18.97 0.17 11.47
N GLY A 437 -18.07 0.85 10.76
CA GLY A 437 -17.72 2.24 11.04
C GLY A 437 -16.77 2.39 12.24
N TRP A 438 -16.79 3.57 12.84
CA TRP A 438 -15.88 3.93 13.94
C TRP A 438 -16.37 3.44 15.32
N TYR A 439 -17.67 3.22 15.49
CA TYR A 439 -18.28 2.86 16.76
C TYR A 439 -18.12 1.35 17.02
N ASP A 440 -17.63 1.00 18.20
CA ASP A 440 -17.30 -0.38 18.56
C ASP A 440 -18.47 -1.16 19.19
N GLY A 441 -19.65 -0.54 19.27
CA GLY A 441 -20.84 -1.15 19.89
C GLY A 441 -20.98 -0.91 21.39
N ASN A 442 -19.93 -0.42 22.09
CA ASN A 442 -19.98 -0.16 23.53
C ASN A 442 -20.44 1.29 23.83
N PRO A 443 -21.58 1.49 24.54
CA PRO A 443 -22.08 2.84 24.82
C PRO A 443 -21.12 3.74 25.60
N ALA A 444 -20.17 3.15 26.35
CA ALA A 444 -19.11 3.91 27.03
C ALA A 444 -18.22 4.69 26.05
N HIS A 445 -18.14 4.27 24.78
CA HIS A 445 -17.33 4.87 23.73
C HIS A 445 -18.17 5.66 22.70
N LEU A 446 -19.48 5.81 22.92
CA LEU A 446 -20.35 6.53 21.98
C LEU A 446 -20.08 8.04 21.95
N ASN A 447 -19.78 8.63 23.11
CA ASN A 447 -19.50 10.06 23.24
C ASN A 447 -18.27 10.29 24.15
N PRO A 448 -17.07 9.87 23.71
CA PRO A 448 -15.88 10.03 24.51
C PRO A 448 -15.52 11.51 24.64
N LEU A 449 -14.96 11.89 25.79
CA LEU A 449 -14.39 13.22 25.93
C LEU A 449 -13.24 13.39 24.92
N PRO A 450 -13.07 14.58 24.32
CA PRO A 450 -11.89 14.88 23.53
C PRO A 450 -10.59 14.57 24.30
N PRO A 451 -9.50 14.14 23.64
CA PRO A 451 -8.28 13.67 24.31
C PRO A 451 -7.71 14.63 25.37
N GLU A 452 -7.75 15.95 25.13
CA GLU A 452 -7.28 16.94 26.09
C GLU A 452 -8.10 16.93 27.39
N ALA A 453 -9.44 16.92 27.27
CA ALA A 453 -10.35 16.92 28.41
C ALA A 453 -10.27 15.58 29.17
N SER A 454 -10.25 14.47 28.43
CA SER A 454 -10.06 13.13 29.00
C SER A 454 -8.73 13.02 29.74
N GLY A 455 -7.64 13.50 29.13
CA GLY A 455 -6.30 13.45 29.70
C GLY A 455 -6.18 14.16 31.05
N ARG A 456 -6.78 15.34 31.20
CA ARG A 456 -6.82 16.06 32.48
C ARG A 456 -7.48 15.23 33.59
N LYS A 457 -8.63 14.62 33.29
CA LYS A 457 -9.35 13.76 34.24
C LYS A 457 -8.57 12.49 34.60
N HIS A 458 -7.87 11.89 33.65
CA HIS A 458 -7.02 10.72 33.92
C HIS A 458 -5.88 11.06 34.88
N VAL A 459 -5.21 12.21 34.70
CA VAL A 459 -4.14 12.68 35.60
C VAL A 459 -4.67 12.95 37.00
N GLU A 460 -5.85 13.56 37.11
CA GLU A 460 -6.52 13.79 38.40
C GLU A 460 -6.87 12.47 39.10
N ALA A 461 -7.48 11.53 38.37
CA ALA A 461 -7.90 10.22 38.88
C ALA A 461 -6.73 9.37 39.40
N TRP A 462 -5.54 9.49 38.80
CA TRP A 462 -4.32 8.82 39.27
C TRP A 462 -3.61 9.56 40.41
N GLY A 463 -4.19 10.67 40.91
CA GLY A 463 -3.62 11.52 41.93
C GLY A 463 -2.59 12.48 41.33
N ALA A 464 -3.02 13.71 41.04
CA ALA A 464 -2.18 14.77 40.52
C ALA A 464 -1.01 15.10 41.47
N ARG A 465 0.14 14.41 41.35
CA ARG A 465 1.42 14.76 41.99
C ARG A 465 2.53 13.81 41.53
N ARG A 466 3.51 14.31 40.76
CA ARG A 466 4.96 13.99 40.66
C ARG A 466 5.49 12.53 40.77
N ARG A 467 4.70 11.51 41.08
CA ARG A 467 5.11 10.10 41.21
C ARG A 467 5.14 9.37 39.87
N SER A 468 4.48 9.91 38.84
CA SER A 468 4.51 9.37 37.48
C SER A 468 5.89 9.48 36.82
N PHE A 469 6.72 10.47 37.19
CA PHE A 469 8.08 10.62 36.68
C PHE A 469 9.18 10.10 37.62
N GLN A 470 8.96 10.02 38.94
CA GLN A 470 9.95 9.46 39.89
C GLN A 470 10.12 7.93 39.82
N ARG A 471 9.25 7.22 39.08
CA ARG A 471 9.50 5.82 38.68
C ARG A 471 10.43 5.68 37.48
N GLY A 472 11.09 6.75 37.02
CA GLY A 472 12.13 6.70 35.99
C GLY A 472 13.44 6.02 36.39
N GLY A 473 13.59 5.63 37.68
CA GLY A 473 14.73 4.83 38.16
C GLY A 473 14.46 3.34 38.32
N ARG A 474 13.22 2.87 38.09
CA ARG A 474 12.96 1.45 37.85
C ARG A 474 12.93 1.26 36.33
N PRO A 475 13.43 0.13 35.79
CA PRO A 475 13.28 -0.16 34.37
C PRO A 475 11.82 0.09 34.01
N TRP A 476 11.58 0.79 32.90
CA TRP A 476 10.27 0.87 32.27
C TRP A 476 9.64 -0.53 32.39
N PRO A 477 8.55 -0.71 33.17
CA PRO A 477 8.10 -2.04 33.57
C PRO A 477 7.85 -2.83 32.29
N ARG A 478 8.65 -3.90 32.07
CA ARG A 478 8.67 -4.76 30.87
C ARG A 478 7.95 -4.12 29.70
N ALA A 479 8.66 -3.29 28.91
CA ALA A 479 8.15 -2.58 27.76
C ALA A 479 6.94 -3.27 27.10
N THR A 480 5.72 -2.87 27.50
CA THR A 480 4.50 -3.23 26.80
C THR A 480 4.36 -2.27 25.64
N THR A 481 5.33 -2.33 24.71
CA THR A 481 5.15 -1.82 23.36
C THR A 481 4.29 -2.86 22.64
N GLY A 482 2.97 -2.73 22.71
CA GLY A 482 1.97 -3.45 21.90
C GLY A 482 2.35 -4.89 21.49
N GLY A 483 2.70 -5.72 22.47
CA GLY A 483 3.08 -7.11 22.28
C GLY A 483 2.75 -7.91 23.53
N LEU A 484 2.00 -9.01 23.32
CA LEU A 484 1.49 -9.98 24.29
C LEU A 484 2.07 -9.90 25.72
N PRO A 485 1.27 -9.60 26.76
CA PRO A 485 1.64 -9.91 28.12
C PRO A 485 1.53 -11.43 28.33
N SER A 486 2.67 -12.12 28.41
CA SER A 486 2.77 -13.48 28.92
C SER A 486 2.53 -13.52 30.43
N CYS A 487 1.29 -13.28 30.85
CA CYS A 487 0.86 -13.44 32.25
C CYS A 487 -0.55 -14.03 32.30
N CYS A 488 -0.66 -15.31 31.97
CA CYS A 488 -1.67 -16.24 32.50
C CYS A 488 -1.32 -17.68 32.08
N ARG A 489 -0.25 -18.25 32.67
CA ARG A 489 -0.18 -19.70 32.87
C ARG A 489 -0.26 -19.93 34.37
N THR A 490 -1.48 -19.99 34.89
CA THR A 490 -1.72 -20.61 36.18
C THR A 490 -1.57 -22.11 35.99
N SER A 491 -0.59 -22.67 36.70
CA SER A 491 -0.46 -24.10 36.96
C SER A 491 -1.77 -24.64 37.53
N SER A 492 -2.42 -25.55 36.82
CA SER A 492 -3.36 -26.49 37.43
C SER A 492 -3.04 -27.90 36.91
N SER A 493 -2.54 -28.74 37.82
CA SER A 493 -2.52 -30.18 37.64
C SER A 493 -3.96 -30.69 37.53
N PRO A 494 -4.26 -31.66 36.64
CA PRO A 494 -5.59 -32.24 36.58
C PRO A 494 -5.73 -33.29 37.69
N ASN A 495 -6.46 -32.95 38.74
CA ASN A 495 -6.90 -33.95 39.70
C ASN A 495 -8.19 -34.62 39.20
N ARG A 496 -8.19 -35.94 39.26
CA ARG A 496 -9.29 -36.84 38.90
C ARG A 496 -10.60 -36.45 39.59
N THR A 497 -11.70 -36.39 38.84
CA THR A 497 -13.02 -36.87 39.28
C THR A 497 -13.89 -37.28 38.08
N THR A 498 -14.15 -38.59 38.06
CA THR A 498 -15.25 -39.38 37.46
C THR A 498 -16.43 -38.65 36.77
N ARG A 499 -16.72 -39.04 35.51
CA ARG A 499 -18.04 -38.93 34.84
C ARG A 499 -18.59 -40.33 34.49
N PRO A 500 -19.91 -40.59 34.60
CA PRO A 500 -20.53 -41.86 34.17
C PRO A 500 -20.93 -41.84 32.67
N PRO A 501 -21.25 -43.01 32.04
CA PRO A 501 -21.21 -43.18 30.58
C PRO A 501 -22.58 -43.20 29.86
N GLY A 502 -22.55 -43.01 28.52
CA GLY A 502 -23.63 -43.26 27.52
C GLY A 502 -24.06 -41.97 26.79
N LEU A 503 -24.19 -41.82 25.46
CA LEU A 503 -24.28 -42.70 24.28
C LEU A 503 -23.77 -41.91 23.03
N PRO A 504 -23.55 -42.55 21.85
CA PRO A 504 -22.63 -42.10 20.80
C PRO A 504 -23.25 -41.26 19.67
N TRP A 505 -22.38 -40.53 18.97
CA TRP A 505 -22.64 -39.80 17.71
C TRP A 505 -22.59 -40.75 16.49
N PRO A 506 -23.42 -40.55 15.44
CA PRO A 506 -23.38 -41.39 14.26
C PRO A 506 -22.33 -40.90 13.25
N THR A 507 -21.49 -41.84 12.82
CA THR A 507 -20.72 -41.79 11.57
C THR A 507 -21.52 -42.46 10.45
N ALA A 508 -21.49 -41.90 9.24
CA ALA A 508 -22.02 -42.57 8.04
C ALA A 508 -20.90 -42.71 7.00
N SER A 509 -20.61 -43.96 6.68
CA SER A 509 -19.61 -44.46 5.75
C SER A 509 -20.16 -44.68 4.35
N ASN A 510 -19.29 -44.48 3.36
CA ASN A 510 -19.39 -44.97 1.99
C ASN A 510 -19.64 -46.49 1.90
N SER A 511 -20.39 -46.94 0.88
CA SER A 511 -20.23 -48.28 0.31
C SER A 511 -20.40 -48.25 -1.21
N ARG A 512 -19.54 -49.01 -1.89
CA ARG A 512 -19.49 -49.26 -3.34
C ARG A 512 -20.42 -50.44 -3.71
N GLY A 513 -20.92 -50.46 -4.95
CA GLY A 513 -21.53 -51.64 -5.58
C GLY A 513 -21.57 -51.48 -7.10
N THR A 514 -21.31 -52.57 -7.82
CA THR A 514 -20.80 -52.70 -9.20
C THR A 514 -21.87 -52.83 -10.33
N ARG A 515 -21.45 -52.48 -11.56
CA ARG A 515 -22.05 -52.57 -12.94
C ARG A 515 -22.34 -54.02 -13.46
N PRO A 516 -22.82 -54.31 -14.72
CA PRO A 516 -23.59 -53.61 -15.83
C PRO A 516 -24.61 -54.57 -16.58
N PRO A 517 -24.91 -54.54 -17.92
CA PRO A 517 -25.39 -53.51 -18.88
C PRO A 517 -26.63 -53.92 -19.77
N ALA A 518 -27.30 -52.95 -20.45
CA ALA A 518 -27.92 -53.09 -21.79
C ALA A 518 -28.30 -51.70 -22.39
N ARG A 519 -27.62 -51.23 -23.45
CA ARG A 519 -28.01 -51.13 -24.88
C ARG A 519 -29.01 -50.03 -25.31
N ASN A 520 -28.45 -49.08 -26.08
CA ASN A 520 -28.85 -48.49 -27.38
C ASN A 520 -30.08 -47.56 -27.57
N GLY A 521 -29.81 -46.47 -28.32
CA GLY A 521 -30.73 -45.64 -29.14
C GLY A 521 -30.84 -44.18 -28.64
N ALA A 522 -30.16 -43.16 -29.20
CA ALA A 522 -30.41 -42.47 -30.50
C ALA A 522 -31.89 -42.06 -30.63
N THR A 523 -32.34 -40.80 -30.80
CA THR A 523 -31.87 -39.69 -31.66
C THR A 523 -32.60 -38.36 -31.35
N SER A 524 -31.90 -37.24 -31.61
CA SER A 524 -32.32 -36.00 -32.31
C SER A 524 -33.47 -35.06 -31.85
N SER A 525 -33.13 -33.77 -32.03
CA SER A 525 -33.91 -32.64 -32.58
C SER A 525 -34.82 -31.78 -31.67
N SER A 526 -34.31 -30.59 -31.34
CA SER A 526 -35.03 -29.29 -31.41
C SER A 526 -35.18 -28.86 -32.90
N PRO A 527 -36.05 -27.90 -33.33
CA PRO A 527 -36.18 -26.55 -32.75
C PRO A 527 -37.56 -25.83 -32.84
N GLY A 528 -37.71 -24.78 -32.01
CA GLY A 528 -38.42 -23.53 -32.35
C GLY A 528 -39.93 -23.43 -32.10
N PRO A 529 -40.53 -22.23 -32.29
CA PRO A 529 -40.70 -21.23 -31.23
C PRO A 529 -42.15 -20.71 -31.11
N GLU A 530 -42.55 -20.09 -30.00
CA GLU A 530 -43.70 -19.18 -29.99
C GLU A 530 -43.73 -18.22 -28.79
N SER A 531 -44.34 -17.06 -29.03
CA SER A 531 -44.24 -15.77 -28.33
C SER A 531 -45.50 -15.40 -27.51
N CYS A 532 -45.38 -14.32 -26.70
CA CYS A 532 -46.44 -13.57 -25.97
C CYS A 532 -47.01 -14.27 -24.71
N ALA A 533 -47.24 -13.62 -23.56
CA ALA A 533 -47.65 -12.25 -23.28
C ALA A 533 -47.33 -11.80 -21.83
N LYS A 534 -47.43 -10.49 -21.60
CA LYS A 534 -47.28 -9.70 -20.36
C LYS A 534 -48.14 -10.17 -19.17
N VAL A 535 -47.60 -10.11 -17.95
CA VAL A 535 -48.35 -9.79 -16.72
C VAL A 535 -47.50 -8.89 -15.81
N SER A 536 -48.03 -7.70 -15.53
CA SER A 536 -47.62 -6.74 -14.52
C SER A 536 -48.12 -7.17 -13.13
N GLY A 537 -47.28 -7.02 -12.09
CA GLY A 537 -47.70 -7.20 -10.69
C GLY A 537 -46.82 -6.39 -9.75
N GLN A 538 -47.39 -5.31 -9.23
CA GLN A 538 -46.84 -4.46 -8.15
C GLN A 538 -46.63 -5.28 -6.86
N ALA A 539 -45.54 -5.03 -6.14
CA ALA A 539 -45.40 -5.41 -4.74
C ALA A 539 -45.00 -4.19 -3.92
N SER A 540 -45.92 -3.78 -3.06
CA SER A 540 -45.92 -2.57 -2.25
C SER A 540 -44.96 -2.64 -1.07
N SER A 541 -44.44 -1.46 -0.74
CA SER A 541 -43.74 -1.12 0.49
C SER A 541 -44.61 -1.31 1.74
N ILE A 542 -44.07 -1.97 2.76
CA ILE A 542 -44.66 -2.02 4.10
C ILE A 542 -43.86 -1.06 4.99
N LEU A 543 -44.52 0.04 5.35
CA LEU A 543 -44.16 0.99 6.40
C LEU A 543 -44.59 0.39 7.76
N LEU A 544 -43.64 0.18 8.66
CA LEU A 544 -43.91 0.00 10.09
C LEU A 544 -43.66 1.33 10.80
N ARG A 545 -44.74 2.03 11.12
CA ARG A 545 -44.79 3.12 12.10
C ARG A 545 -45.62 2.64 13.28
N GLU A 546 -45.02 2.52 14.46
CA GLU A 546 -45.72 2.62 15.74
C GLU A 546 -44.73 3.05 16.84
N ARG A 547 -44.88 4.30 17.29
CA ARG A 547 -45.33 4.70 18.64
C ARG A 547 -44.41 4.23 19.78
N TYR A 548 -43.51 5.11 20.21
CA TYR A 548 -43.14 5.20 21.62
C TYR A 548 -43.42 6.61 22.15
N ARG A 549 -44.25 6.63 23.20
CA ARG A 549 -44.68 7.78 23.97
C ARG A 549 -43.53 8.34 24.80
N THR A 550 -43.48 9.65 24.84
CA THR A 550 -42.81 10.47 25.85
C THR A 550 -43.31 10.15 27.26
N CYS A 551 -42.38 10.00 28.20
CA CYS A 551 -42.60 10.25 29.63
C CYS A 551 -41.47 11.17 30.11
N HIS A 552 -41.85 12.08 31.00
CA HIS A 552 -41.16 13.26 31.53
C HIS A 552 -39.78 13.01 32.15
#